data_AF-A0A7W1FJM1-F1
#
_entry.id   AF-A0A7W1FJM1-F1
#
_cell.length_a   1.000
_cell.length_b   1.000
_cell.length_c   1.000
_cell.angle_alpha   90.00
_cell.angle_beta   90.00
_cell.angle_gamma   90.00
#
_symmetry.space_group_name_H-M   'P 1'
#
loop_
_entity.id
_entity.type
_entity.pdbx_description
1 polymer ?
#
loop_
_entity_poly.entity_id
_entity_poly.type
_entity_poly.pdbx_seq_one_letter_code
_entity_poly.pdbx_strand_id
1 'polypeptide(L)'
;MSRPTLSRPWRFGNLHEINRSDVLPGQSGAQNYTVVGIQWHIGVILRCKKCRKTFEFTVEEQRHWYEKLRFWADSVPVECFECRGASRTIVNFHKRLSKVLATKEMTIGDYNEIVAIAEGLLLQGVQLGGRLGQKIRMAAKRADHRSRVMVLERVK
;
A
#
# COMPACT_ATOMS: atom_id res chain seq x y z
N MET A 1 -15.87 -16.69 32.70
CA MET A 1 -15.59 -16.72 31.25
C MET A 1 -14.13 -16.34 31.05
N SER A 2 -13.35 -17.20 30.40
CA SER A 2 -11.95 -16.91 30.03
C SER A 2 -11.91 -15.72 29.07
N ARG A 3 -10.97 -14.79 29.30
CA ARG A 3 -10.79 -13.63 28.41
C ARG A 3 -10.39 -14.11 27.01
N PRO A 4 -11.00 -13.59 25.93
CA PRO A 4 -10.60 -13.95 24.59
C PRO A 4 -9.13 -13.57 24.37
N THR A 5 -8.35 -14.53 23.88
CA THR A 5 -6.93 -14.37 23.55
C THR A 5 -6.75 -14.47 22.05
N LEU A 6 -5.71 -13.82 21.52
CA LEU A 6 -5.32 -14.00 20.12
C LEU A 6 -5.01 -15.47 19.89
N SER A 7 -5.72 -16.10 18.95
CA SER A 7 -5.55 -17.52 18.62
C SER A 7 -4.18 -17.83 18.02
N ARG A 8 -3.48 -16.82 17.49
CA ARG A 8 -2.19 -16.94 16.78
C ARG A 8 -1.34 -15.66 16.97
N PRO A 9 -0.78 -15.39 18.15
CA PRO A 9 -0.07 -14.13 18.40
C PRO A 9 1.17 -13.96 17.49
N TRP A 10 1.81 -15.05 17.06
CA TRP A 10 2.99 -15.02 16.17
C TRP A 10 2.72 -14.38 14.79
N ARG A 11 1.47 -14.32 14.33
CA ARG A 11 1.14 -13.69 13.03
C ARG A 11 1.34 -12.18 13.04
N PHE A 12 1.29 -11.56 14.23
CA PHE A 12 1.48 -10.13 14.41
C PHE A 12 2.95 -9.82 14.71
N GLY A 13 3.84 -10.01 13.72
CA GLY A 13 5.28 -9.74 13.89
C GLY A 13 5.63 -8.29 14.25
N ASN A 14 4.69 -7.36 14.08
CA ASN A 14 4.78 -5.95 14.44
C ASN A 14 3.81 -5.53 15.55
N LEU A 15 3.36 -6.48 16.39
CA LEU A 15 2.48 -6.20 17.51
C LEU A 15 3.12 -5.23 18.50
N HIS A 16 2.40 -4.17 18.85
CA HIS A 16 2.74 -3.26 19.93
C HIS A 16 1.91 -3.56 21.17
N GLU A 17 0.59 -3.67 21.01
CA GLU A 17 -0.35 -3.91 22.11
C GLU A 17 -1.62 -4.62 21.61
N ILE A 18 -2.33 -5.30 22.52
CA ILE A 18 -3.64 -5.90 22.26
C ILE A 18 -4.72 -5.01 22.89
N ASN A 19 -5.63 -4.49 22.09
CA ASN A 19 -6.80 -3.78 22.56
C ASN A 19 -7.86 -4.78 23.05
N ARG A 20 -7.85 -5.09 24.35
CA ARG A 20 -8.76 -6.08 24.95
C ARG A 20 -10.20 -5.58 25.14
N SER A 21 -10.44 -4.29 24.96
CA SER A 21 -11.80 -3.73 24.93
C SER A 21 -12.45 -3.84 23.55
N ASP A 22 -11.66 -4.00 22.49
CA ASP A 22 -12.14 -4.12 21.12
C ASP A 22 -12.22 -5.59 20.70
N VAL A 23 -13.38 -6.22 20.86
CA VAL A 23 -13.57 -7.66 20.64
C VAL A 23 -14.91 -7.95 19.98
N LEU A 24 -14.91 -8.79 18.95
CA LEU A 24 -16.13 -9.30 18.29
C LEU A 24 -16.04 -10.79 17.97
N PRO A 25 -17.14 -11.54 18.03
CA PRO A 25 -17.16 -12.91 17.55
C PRO A 25 -16.92 -12.96 16.03
N GLY A 26 -16.11 -13.92 15.59
CA GLY A 26 -15.82 -14.16 14.19
C GLY A 26 -16.74 -15.21 13.57
N GLN A 27 -17.17 -14.99 12.34
CA GLN A 27 -17.98 -15.94 11.58
C GLN A 27 -17.07 -16.83 10.73
N SER A 28 -16.62 -17.96 11.29
CA SER A 28 -15.65 -18.83 10.61
C SER A 28 -16.09 -19.27 9.22
N GLY A 29 -17.37 -19.61 8.99
CA GLY A 29 -17.87 -19.96 7.65
C GLY A 29 -17.73 -18.84 6.61
N ALA A 30 -17.68 -17.59 7.05
CA ALA A 30 -17.47 -16.43 6.20
C ALA A 30 -15.98 -16.14 5.94
N GLN A 31 -15.03 -16.91 6.48
CA GLN A 31 -13.59 -16.65 6.34
C GLN A 31 -12.87 -17.61 5.37
N ASN A 32 -11.68 -17.21 4.93
CA ASN A 32 -10.76 -18.05 4.15
C ASN A 32 -9.56 -18.48 5.02
N TYR A 33 -9.42 -19.78 5.31
CA TYR A 33 -8.39 -20.32 6.22
C TYR A 33 -8.02 -21.76 5.87
N THR A 34 -6.85 -22.21 6.34
CA THR A 34 -6.35 -23.57 6.07
C THR A 34 -6.84 -24.60 7.10
N VAL A 35 -6.74 -24.29 8.39
CA VAL A 35 -6.99 -25.27 9.47
C VAL A 35 -8.20 -24.87 10.31
N VAL A 36 -8.15 -23.69 10.93
CA VAL A 36 -9.23 -23.17 11.78
C VAL A 36 -9.41 -21.68 11.54
N GLY A 37 -10.68 -21.27 11.42
CA GLY A 37 -11.08 -19.87 11.30
C GLY A 37 -10.91 -19.10 12.62
N ILE A 38 -10.83 -17.78 12.49
CA ILE A 38 -10.82 -16.86 13.63
C ILE A 38 -12.19 -16.93 14.31
N GLN A 39 -12.19 -17.39 15.56
CA GLN A 39 -13.38 -17.45 16.42
C GLN A 39 -13.71 -16.09 17.05
N TRP A 40 -12.69 -15.26 17.29
CA TRP A 40 -12.80 -13.94 17.90
C TRP A 40 -11.85 -12.97 17.20
N HIS A 41 -12.40 -11.90 16.64
CA HIS A 41 -11.62 -10.74 16.25
C HIS A 41 -11.29 -9.95 17.51
N ILE A 42 -10.02 -9.56 17.65
CA ILE A 42 -9.54 -8.78 18.79
C ILE A 42 -8.70 -7.65 18.22
N GLY A 43 -9.03 -6.40 18.57
CA GLY A 43 -8.30 -5.22 18.13
C GLY A 43 -6.84 -5.29 18.56
N VAL A 44 -5.94 -4.89 17.66
CA VAL A 44 -4.50 -4.87 17.93
C VAL A 44 -3.87 -3.58 17.47
N ILE A 45 -2.96 -3.06 18.27
CA ILE A 45 -2.14 -1.91 17.93
C ILE A 45 -0.83 -2.46 17.36
N LEU A 46 -0.53 -2.07 16.12
CA LEU A 46 0.62 -2.54 15.35
C LEU A 46 1.56 -1.38 15.04
N ARG A 47 2.85 -1.69 14.87
CA ARG A 47 3.83 -0.72 14.41
C ARG A 47 3.97 -0.76 12.89
N CYS A 48 3.79 0.38 12.22
CA CYS A 48 3.96 0.46 10.77
C CYS A 48 5.41 0.19 10.38
N LYS A 49 5.62 -0.74 9.42
CA LYS A 49 6.95 -1.04 8.88
C LYS A 49 7.61 0.18 8.21
N LYS A 50 6.82 1.03 7.56
CA LYS A 50 7.29 2.19 6.76
C LYS A 50 7.51 3.45 7.61
N CYS A 51 6.45 3.99 8.22
CA CYS A 51 6.54 5.25 8.97
C CYS A 51 6.83 5.08 10.46
N ARG A 52 6.91 3.84 10.98
CA ARG A 52 7.20 3.48 12.38
C ARG A 52 6.18 3.96 13.42
N LYS A 53 5.15 4.72 13.03
CA LYS A 53 4.00 5.08 13.86
C LYS A 53 3.17 3.84 14.20
N THR A 54 2.51 3.86 15.35
CA THR A 54 1.50 2.87 15.70
C THR A 54 0.20 3.14 14.95
N PHE A 55 -0.54 2.07 14.67
CA PHE A 55 -1.88 2.15 14.11
C PHE A 55 -2.69 0.95 14.61
N GLU A 56 -4.00 1.10 14.68
CA GLU A 56 -4.89 0.04 15.12
C GLU A 56 -5.41 -0.76 13.92
N PHE A 57 -5.45 -2.07 14.07
CA PHE A 57 -6.19 -2.98 13.21
C PHE A 57 -7.43 -3.44 13.98
N THR A 58 -8.49 -2.64 13.85
CA THR A 58 -9.72 -2.80 14.65
C THR A 58 -10.44 -4.10 14.32
N VAL A 59 -11.35 -4.52 15.19
CA VAL A 59 -12.22 -5.68 14.91
C VAL A 59 -13.09 -5.49 13.67
N GLU A 60 -13.54 -4.27 13.36
CA GLU A 60 -14.31 -3.99 12.15
C GLU A 60 -13.46 -4.15 10.90
N GLU A 61 -12.20 -3.67 10.93
CA GLU A 61 -11.27 -3.85 9.81
C GLU A 61 -10.95 -5.33 9.62
N GLN A 62 -10.71 -6.07 10.71
CA GLN A 62 -10.51 -7.53 10.68
C GLN A 62 -11.71 -8.27 10.10
N ARG A 63 -12.92 -7.98 10.60
CA ARG A 63 -14.17 -8.56 10.08
C ARG A 63 -14.33 -8.26 8.59
N HIS A 64 -14.08 -7.02 8.18
CA HIS A 64 -14.15 -6.65 6.78
C HIS A 64 -13.14 -7.42 5.91
N TRP A 65 -11.89 -7.53 6.37
CA TRP A 65 -10.83 -8.25 5.66
C TRP A 65 -11.15 -9.72 5.50
N TYR A 66 -11.48 -10.40 6.60
CA TYR A 66 -11.58 -11.86 6.60
C TYR A 66 -12.94 -12.34 6.13
N GLU A 67 -14.02 -11.66 6.50
CA GLU A 67 -15.39 -12.14 6.23
C GLU A 67 -15.98 -11.57 4.95
N LYS A 68 -15.70 -10.29 4.65
CA LYS A 68 -16.24 -9.63 3.44
C LYS A 68 -15.29 -9.72 2.24
N LEU A 69 -14.00 -9.43 2.43
CA LEU A 69 -13.01 -9.49 1.35
C LEU A 69 -12.37 -10.88 1.19
N ARG A 70 -12.66 -11.82 2.11
CA ARG A 70 -12.15 -13.20 2.09
C ARG A 70 -10.63 -13.30 2.04
N PHE A 71 -9.93 -12.33 2.63
CA PHE A 71 -8.49 -12.43 2.83
C PHE A 71 -8.19 -13.66 3.70
N TRP A 72 -7.02 -14.28 3.46
CA TRP A 72 -6.54 -15.34 4.34
C TRP A 72 -6.58 -14.88 5.79
N ALA A 73 -7.14 -15.70 6.66
CA ALA A 73 -7.28 -15.41 8.09
C ALA A 73 -5.92 -15.16 8.76
N ASP A 74 -4.80 -15.55 8.16
CA ASP A 74 -3.45 -15.23 8.66
C ASP A 74 -2.86 -13.91 8.11
N SER A 75 -3.57 -13.23 7.21
CA SER A 75 -3.15 -11.92 6.67
C SER A 75 -3.19 -10.84 7.74
N VAL A 76 -2.11 -10.08 7.89
CA VAL A 76 -2.00 -8.97 8.85
C VAL A 76 -1.49 -7.72 8.13
N PRO A 77 -2.04 -6.52 8.42
CA PRO A 77 -1.47 -5.29 7.90
C PRO A 77 -0.09 -5.02 8.52
N VAL A 78 0.93 -4.94 7.67
CA VAL A 78 2.30 -4.55 8.06
C VAL A 78 2.54 -3.04 7.95
N GLU A 79 1.63 -2.33 7.28
CA GLU A 79 1.67 -0.89 7.03
C GLU A 79 0.36 -0.24 7.51
N CYS A 80 0.43 1.00 8.02
CA CYS A 80 -0.78 1.75 8.37
C CYS A 80 -1.60 2.07 7.11
N PHE A 81 -2.86 2.51 7.28
CA PHE A 81 -3.75 2.85 6.17
C PHE A 81 -3.13 3.85 5.18
N GLU A 82 -2.54 4.92 5.69
CA GLU A 82 -1.87 5.95 4.87
C GLU A 82 -0.71 5.36 4.05
N CYS A 83 0.14 4.55 4.67
CA CYS A 83 1.28 3.92 4.00
C CYS A 83 0.83 2.91 2.94
N ARG A 84 -0.21 2.09 3.24
CA ARG A 84 -0.82 1.17 2.26
C ARG A 84 -1.39 1.95 1.08
N GLY A 85 -2.05 3.08 1.33
CA GLY A 85 -2.56 3.99 0.30
C GLY A 85 -1.44 4.52 -0.60
N ALA A 86 -0.39 5.07 0.00
CA ALA A 86 0.80 5.54 -0.73
C ALA A 86 1.43 4.44 -1.59
N SER A 87 1.59 3.23 -1.04
CA SER A 87 2.12 2.07 -1.75
C SER A 87 1.25 1.68 -2.95
N ARG A 88 -0.09 1.69 -2.80
CA ARG A 88 -1.04 1.46 -3.92
C ARG A 88 -0.93 2.53 -4.99
N THR A 89 -0.79 3.80 -4.60
CA THR A 89 -0.60 4.92 -5.52
C THR A 89 0.67 4.77 -6.34
N ILE A 90 1.80 4.42 -5.71
CA ILE A 90 3.08 4.16 -6.38
C ILE A 90 2.93 3.00 -7.39
N VAL A 91 2.29 1.89 -7.02
CA VAL A 91 2.03 0.77 -7.95
C VAL A 91 1.19 1.21 -9.15
N ASN A 92 0.18 2.04 -8.93
CA ASN A 92 -0.64 2.59 -10.01
C ASN A 92 0.20 3.46 -10.96
N PHE A 93 1.03 4.34 -10.43
CA PHE A 93 1.95 5.14 -11.23
C PHE A 93 2.90 4.28 -12.05
N HIS A 94 3.51 3.25 -11.48
CA HIS A 94 4.35 2.32 -12.24
C HIS A 94 3.57 1.60 -13.34
N LYS A 95 2.34 1.16 -13.08
CA LYS A 95 1.48 0.52 -14.09
C LYS A 95 1.18 1.47 -15.26
N ARG A 96 0.83 2.72 -14.97
CA ARG A 96 0.60 3.76 -15.99
C ARG A 96 1.88 4.06 -16.77
N LEU A 97 3.01 4.21 -16.08
CA LEU A 97 4.29 4.51 -16.71
C LEU A 97 4.70 3.41 -17.68
N SER A 98 4.59 2.14 -17.26
CA SER A 98 4.87 0.99 -18.12
C SER A 98 3.97 0.97 -19.36
N LYS A 99 2.70 1.36 -19.23
CA LYS A 99 1.77 1.44 -20.36
C LYS A 99 2.20 2.52 -21.36
N VAL A 100 2.52 3.72 -20.90
CA VAL A 100 2.92 4.84 -21.78
C VAL A 100 4.26 4.59 -22.46
N LEU A 101 5.23 4.00 -21.73
CA LEU A 101 6.54 3.66 -22.27
C LEU A 101 6.51 2.52 -23.30
N ALA A 102 5.40 1.78 -23.40
CA ALA A 102 5.22 0.72 -24.39
C ALA A 102 4.67 1.25 -25.73
N THR A 103 4.24 2.52 -25.80
CA THR A 103 3.75 3.14 -27.03
C THR A 103 4.90 3.33 -28.03
N LYS A 104 4.72 2.89 -29.28
CA LYS A 104 5.75 2.98 -30.34
C LYS A 104 6.00 4.41 -30.80
N GLU A 105 4.93 5.16 -31.02
CA GLU A 105 4.97 6.55 -31.48
C GLU A 105 4.40 7.45 -30.39
N MET A 106 5.28 8.19 -29.72
CA MET A 106 4.91 9.04 -28.60
C MET A 106 4.46 10.42 -29.06
N THR A 107 3.32 10.86 -28.55
CA THR A 107 2.78 12.21 -28.72
C THR A 107 3.25 13.15 -27.60
N ILE A 108 3.01 14.46 -27.75
CA ILE A 108 3.22 15.45 -26.66
C ILE A 108 2.39 15.08 -25.42
N GLY A 109 1.18 14.54 -25.62
CA GLY A 109 0.34 14.04 -24.53
C GLY A 109 0.99 12.91 -23.73
N ASP A 110 1.68 11.98 -24.41
CA ASP A 110 2.40 10.87 -23.76
C ASP A 110 3.60 11.37 -22.95
N TYR A 111 4.34 12.35 -23.48
CA TYR A 111 5.44 12.98 -22.74
C TYR A 111 4.92 13.73 -21.50
N ASN A 112 3.80 14.44 -21.62
CA ASN A 112 3.15 15.12 -20.50
C ASN A 112 2.70 14.15 -19.41
N GLU A 113 2.11 13.01 -19.81
CA GLU A 113 1.71 11.94 -18.89
C GLU A 113 2.92 11.34 -18.16
N ILE A 114 4.05 11.12 -18.84
CA ILE A 114 5.29 10.66 -18.18
C ILE A 114 5.76 11.67 -17.13
N VAL A 115 5.73 12.97 -17.44
CA VAL A 115 6.14 14.02 -16.49
C VAL A 115 5.18 14.08 -15.29
N ALA A 116 3.87 13.99 -15.52
CA ALA A 116 2.87 13.96 -14.45
C ALA A 116 3.04 12.73 -13.54
N ILE A 117 3.31 11.56 -14.10
CA ILE A 117 3.60 10.35 -13.34
C ILE A 117 4.91 10.50 -12.53
N ALA A 118 5.96 11.04 -13.16
CA ALA A 118 7.24 11.27 -12.48
C ALA A 118 7.11 12.23 -11.30
N GLU A 119 6.36 13.33 -11.46
CA GLU A 119 6.02 14.23 -10.36
C GLU A 119 5.31 13.47 -9.22
N GLY A 120 4.28 12.69 -9.55
CA GLY A 120 3.55 11.89 -8.57
C GLY A 120 4.45 10.92 -7.80
N LEU A 121 5.37 10.23 -8.48
CA LEU A 121 6.35 9.34 -7.86
C LEU A 121 7.31 10.09 -6.93
N LEU A 122 7.81 11.25 -7.36
CA LEU A 122 8.70 12.09 -6.54
C LEU A 122 7.99 12.62 -5.28
N LEU A 123 6.71 13.02 -5.39
CA LEU A 123 5.91 13.46 -4.25
C LEU A 123 5.65 12.32 -3.24
N GLN A 124 5.63 11.07 -3.71
CA GLN A 124 5.57 9.89 -2.84
C GLN A 124 6.96 9.48 -2.28
N GLY A 125 8.01 10.25 -2.55
CA GLY A 125 9.37 10.01 -2.08
C GLY A 125 10.12 8.90 -2.84
N VAL A 126 9.62 8.49 -4.02
CA VAL A 126 10.29 7.49 -4.85
C VAL A 126 11.52 8.11 -5.50
N GLN A 127 12.67 7.45 -5.34
CA GLN A 127 13.90 7.85 -6.01
C GLN A 127 13.88 7.37 -7.47
N LEU A 128 13.95 8.32 -8.41
CA LEU A 128 14.00 8.05 -9.84
C LEU A 128 15.44 8.23 -10.35
N GLY A 129 16.02 7.17 -10.91
CA GLY A 129 17.39 7.18 -11.40
C GLY A 129 17.69 6.09 -12.44
N GLY A 130 18.96 6.00 -12.83
CA GLY A 130 19.45 5.00 -13.79
C GLY A 130 18.78 5.11 -15.16
N ARG A 131 18.52 3.97 -15.81
CA ARG A 131 17.88 3.93 -17.14
C ARG A 131 16.48 4.54 -17.14
N LEU A 132 15.72 4.35 -16.06
CA LEU A 132 14.38 4.93 -15.94
C LEU A 132 14.45 6.45 -15.82
N GLY A 133 15.34 6.97 -14.97
CA GLY A 133 15.58 8.41 -14.82
C GLY A 133 16.00 9.07 -16.13
N GLN A 134 16.89 8.42 -16.90
CA GLN A 134 17.28 8.90 -18.23
C GLN A 134 16.09 9.04 -19.18
N LYS A 135 15.22 8.01 -19.28
CA LYS A 135 14.00 8.07 -20.11
C LYS A 135 13.06 9.19 -19.69
N ILE A 136 12.86 9.37 -18.39
CA ILE A 136 12.00 10.43 -17.85
C ILE A 136 12.57 11.81 -18.18
N ARG A 137 13.88 12.02 -18.08
CA ARG A 137 14.51 13.29 -18.48
C ARG A 137 14.37 13.57 -19.97
N MET A 138 14.52 12.55 -20.82
CA MET A 138 14.31 12.70 -22.26
C MET A 138 12.86 13.06 -22.58
N ALA A 139 11.89 12.45 -21.89
CA ALA A 139 10.48 12.79 -22.01
C ALA A 139 10.21 14.23 -21.55
N ALA A 140 10.77 14.65 -20.40
CA ALA A 140 10.57 15.99 -19.86
C ALA A 140 11.09 17.11 -20.76
N LYS A 141 12.15 16.86 -21.54
CA LYS A 141 12.66 17.81 -22.56
C LYS A 141 11.69 18.01 -23.74
N ARG A 142 10.83 17.01 -24.01
CA ARG A 142 9.84 17.03 -25.11
C ARG A 142 8.43 17.37 -24.61
N ALA A 143 8.23 17.39 -23.30
CA ALA A 143 6.95 17.67 -22.67
C ALA A 143 6.66 19.17 -22.60
N ASP A 144 5.39 19.50 -22.77
CA ASP A 144 4.82 20.80 -22.44
C ASP A 144 3.94 20.64 -21.18
N HIS A 145 4.61 20.39 -20.06
CA HIS A 145 3.97 20.16 -18.76
C HIS A 145 4.60 21.06 -17.70
N ARG A 146 3.78 21.68 -16.84
CA ARG A 146 4.21 22.64 -15.81
C ARG A 146 5.33 22.09 -14.91
N SER A 147 5.28 20.80 -14.60
CA SER A 147 6.20 20.14 -13.68
C SER A 147 7.50 19.67 -14.34
N ARG A 148 7.71 19.95 -15.64
CA ARG A 148 8.89 19.46 -16.37
C ARG A 148 10.20 19.92 -15.74
N VAL A 149 10.27 21.17 -15.25
CA VAL A 149 11.49 21.76 -14.67
C VAL A 149 11.83 21.06 -13.37
N MET A 150 10.85 20.93 -12.46
CA MET A 150 10.98 20.19 -11.20
C MET A 150 11.44 18.74 -11.44
N VAL A 151 10.86 18.05 -12.43
CA VAL A 151 11.24 16.68 -12.77
C VAL A 151 12.68 16.60 -13.27
N LEU A 152 13.12 17.53 -14.12
CA LEU A 152 14.50 17.56 -14.62
C LEU A 152 15.52 17.79 -13.49
N GLU A 153 15.20 18.61 -12.49
CA GLU A 153 16.07 18.91 -11.36
C GLU A 153 16.18 17.75 -10.36
N ARG A 154 15.08 17.01 -10.15
CA ARG A 154 14.99 15.99 -9.09
C ARG A 154 15.29 14.57 -9.56
N VAL A 155 15.23 14.30 -10.87
CA VAL A 155 15.54 12.98 -11.45
C VAL A 155 17.04 12.86 -11.72
N LYS A 156 17.67 11.88 -11.06
CA LYS A 156 19.12 11.60 -11.18
C LYS A 156 19.48 10.76 -12.40
#